data_AF-A0A3Q0T024-F1
#
_entry.id   AF-A0A3Q0T024-F1
#
_cell.length_a   1.000
_cell.length_b   1.000
_cell.length_c   1.000
_cell.angle_alpha   90.00
_cell.angle_beta   90.00
_cell.angle_gamma   90.00
#
_symmetry.space_group_name_H-M   'P 1'
#
loop_
_entity.id
_entity.type
_entity.pdbx_description
1 polymer ?
#
loop_
_entity_poly.entity_id
_entity_poly.type
_entity_poly.pdbx_seq_one_letter_code
_entity_poly.pdbx_strand_id
1 'polypeptide(L)'
;QFFRMEFSESEEDSLCFPQLNNSCRKPTLHWSKAVLLNIVLSCISLITAALNLLVIISVSHFRQLHTPSNILLLSLALSDFLVGLLLMPLEIIRNTTCWVLGDLMCSVHIYLTGNITYASIGNIVLISVDRYVAICDPLYYPTKITVGRVKLSICLYWFYSICYCSIYAKDFLIEPGRYNSCDGELKTASCKRHLNLSTGLGNLIPQFIPRINWRKTFSA
;
A
#
# COMPACT_ATOMS: atom_id res chain seq x y z
N GLN A 1 60.30 -14.23 20.73
CA GLN A 1 58.98 -14.83 20.50
C GLN A 1 58.29 -14.02 19.40
N PHE A 2 58.22 -14.62 18.19
CA PHE A 2 57.45 -14.27 16.96
C PHE A 2 57.45 -12.82 16.42
N PHE A 3 58.27 -12.43 15.43
CA PHE A 3 58.29 -12.62 13.96
C PHE A 3 57.30 -11.75 13.15
N ARG A 4 57.86 -11.02 12.16
CA ARG A 4 57.21 -10.06 11.22
C ARG A 4 56.54 -10.80 10.06
N MET A 5 55.38 -10.34 9.58
CA MET A 5 54.92 -10.57 8.19
C MET A 5 53.91 -9.49 7.73
N GLU A 6 54.16 -8.88 6.57
CA GLU A 6 53.22 -8.07 5.77
C GLU A 6 52.20 -8.96 5.04
N PHE A 7 50.93 -8.53 4.94
CA PHE A 7 49.93 -8.98 3.94
C PHE A 7 48.76 -7.96 3.97
N SER A 8 48.62 -7.06 2.98
CA SER A 8 47.87 -7.15 1.70
C SER A 8 46.48 -6.49 1.79
N GLU A 9 46.14 -5.66 0.78
CA GLU A 9 44.76 -5.26 0.47
C GLU A 9 43.82 -6.47 0.44
N SER A 10 42.74 -6.45 1.22
CA SER A 10 41.55 -7.27 0.98
C SER A 10 40.33 -6.66 1.69
N GLU A 11 39.41 -6.14 0.87
CA GLU A 11 37.96 -5.99 1.11
C GLU A 11 37.50 -5.94 2.58
N GLU A 12 37.42 -4.73 3.17
CA GLU A 12 36.63 -4.54 4.38
C GLU A 12 35.12 -4.64 4.04
N ASP A 13 34.59 -5.85 4.14
CA ASP A 13 33.16 -6.08 4.36
C ASP A 13 32.73 -5.29 5.60
N SER A 14 32.04 -4.16 5.38
CA SER A 14 31.55 -3.29 6.45
C SER A 14 30.41 -3.97 7.25
N LEU A 15 30.77 -4.84 8.19
CA LEU A 15 29.86 -5.43 9.16
C LEU A 15 29.28 -4.34 10.08
N CYS A 16 27.98 -4.15 10.00
CA CYS A 16 27.26 -3.16 10.78
C CYS A 16 26.77 -3.75 12.11
N PHE A 17 27.27 -3.25 13.23
CA PHE A 17 26.85 -3.68 14.58
C PHE A 17 25.69 -2.81 15.08
N PRO A 18 24.50 -3.37 15.36
CA PRO A 18 23.33 -2.63 15.85
C PRO A 18 23.50 -1.99 17.24
N GLN A 19 24.62 -2.27 17.92
CA GLN A 19 24.95 -1.77 19.26
C GLN A 19 25.73 -0.44 19.25
N LEU A 20 26.17 0.07 18.09
CA LEU A 20 26.95 1.30 18.00
C LEU A 20 26.12 2.49 17.50
N ASN A 21 25.87 3.45 18.40
CA ASN A 21 24.95 4.59 18.24
C ASN A 21 25.28 5.59 17.11
N ASN A 22 26.39 5.38 16.39
CA ASN A 22 26.94 6.33 15.43
C ASN A 22 26.62 6.00 13.96
N SER A 23 26.08 4.81 13.66
CA SER A 23 25.81 4.41 12.27
C SER A 23 24.49 4.93 11.71
N CYS A 24 23.57 5.43 12.54
CA CYS A 24 22.30 5.95 12.04
C CYS A 24 22.23 7.47 12.12
N ARG A 25 22.54 8.13 11.01
CA ARG A 25 22.26 9.55 10.84
C ARG A 25 20.77 9.71 10.54
N LYS A 26 20.02 10.30 11.48
CA LYS A 26 18.61 10.65 11.26
C LYS A 26 18.53 11.74 10.18
N PRO A 27 17.51 11.73 9.31
CA PRO A 27 17.34 12.78 8.32
C PRO A 27 17.27 14.15 9.01
N THR A 28 18.03 15.12 8.50
CA THR A 28 18.21 16.46 9.07
C THR A 28 16.98 17.35 8.86
N LEU A 29 15.79 16.88 9.22
CA LEU A 29 14.63 17.74 9.37
C LEU A 29 14.73 18.44 10.72
N HIS A 30 14.50 19.75 10.75
CA HIS A 30 14.47 20.51 12.01
C HIS A 30 13.50 19.81 12.98
N TRP A 31 14.00 19.41 14.15
CA TRP A 31 13.29 18.51 15.08
C TRP A 31 11.86 18.97 15.38
N SER A 32 11.62 20.27 15.49
CA SER A 32 10.27 20.82 15.68
C SER A 32 9.32 20.60 14.49
N LYS A 33 9.81 20.66 13.25
CA LYS A 33 9.01 20.37 12.04
C LYS A 33 8.66 18.89 11.95
N ALA A 34 9.59 18.00 12.29
CA ALA A 34 9.37 16.56 12.32
C ALA A 34 8.29 16.17 13.34
N VAL A 35 8.38 16.72 14.56
CA VAL A 35 7.39 16.49 15.63
C VAL A 35 6.01 17.01 15.23
N LEU A 36 5.94 18.24 14.70
CA LEU A 36 4.67 18.82 14.23
C LEU A 36 4.02 17.95 13.15
N LEU A 37 4.79 17.52 12.14
CA LEU A 37 4.27 16.67 11.07
C LEU A 37 3.78 15.32 11.59
N ASN A 38 4.51 14.69 12.51
CA ASN A 38 4.10 13.41 13.09
C ASN A 38 2.80 13.53 13.89
N ILE A 39 2.62 14.61 14.66
CA ILE A 39 1.37 14.87 15.40
C ILE A 39 0.21 15.05 14.41
N VAL A 40 0.38 15.89 13.39
CA VAL A 40 -0.64 16.15 12.38
C VAL A 40 -1.02 14.87 11.63
N LEU A 41 -0.03 14.10 11.16
CA LEU A 41 -0.25 12.83 10.47
C LEU A 41 -0.96 11.81 11.36
N SER A 42 -0.58 11.71 12.64
CA SER A 42 -1.25 10.83 13.60
C SER A 42 -2.71 11.22 13.82
N CYS A 43 -3.00 12.52 13.95
CA CYS A 43 -4.37 13.01 14.08
C CYS A 43 -5.20 12.69 12.83
N ILE A 44 -4.66 12.94 11.63
CA ILE A 44 -5.32 12.60 10.35
C ILE A 44 -5.58 11.10 10.29
N SER A 45 -4.59 10.28 10.62
CA SER A 45 -4.68 8.82 10.68
C SER A 45 -5.87 8.35 11.52
N LEU A 46 -5.99 8.87 12.74
CA LEU A 46 -7.07 8.54 13.67
C LEU A 46 -8.44 8.97 13.16
N ILE A 47 -8.55 10.19 12.62
CA ILE A 47 -9.79 10.71 12.06
C ILE A 47 -10.22 9.88 10.85
N THR A 48 -9.30 9.60 9.92
CA THR A 48 -9.56 8.78 8.74
C THR A 48 -10.00 7.37 9.14
N ALA A 49 -9.33 6.73 10.09
CA ALA A 49 -9.72 5.41 10.57
C ALA A 49 -11.11 5.44 11.24
N ALA A 50 -11.38 6.41 12.12
CA ALA A 50 -12.65 6.52 12.81
C ALA A 50 -13.83 6.76 11.85
N LEU A 51 -13.69 7.69 10.90
CA LEU A 51 -14.74 8.01 9.93
C LEU A 51 -15.06 6.81 9.01
N ASN A 52 -14.02 6.15 8.49
CA ASN A 52 -14.22 4.98 7.64
C ASN A 52 -14.78 3.78 8.42
N LEU A 53 -14.39 3.61 9.69
CA LEU A 53 -14.98 2.61 10.57
C LEU A 53 -16.47 2.86 10.80
N LEU A 54 -16.87 4.12 11.00
CA LEU A 54 -18.29 4.48 11.12
C LEU A 54 -19.08 4.13 9.85
N VAL A 55 -18.51 4.36 8.66
CA VAL A 55 -19.13 3.96 7.38
C VAL A 55 -19.29 2.45 7.31
N ILE A 56 -18.23 1.70 7.68
CA ILE A 56 -18.25 0.22 7.70
C ILE A 56 -19.35 -0.28 8.62
N ILE A 57 -19.40 0.23 9.86
CA ILE A 57 -20.40 -0.15 10.86
C ILE A 57 -21.81 0.18 10.34
N SER A 58 -22.02 1.39 9.81
CA SER A 58 -23.32 1.84 9.34
C SER A 58 -23.87 0.95 8.22
N VAL A 59 -23.08 0.71 7.17
CA VAL A 59 -23.52 -0.11 6.03
C VAL A 59 -23.69 -1.59 6.42
N SER A 60 -22.83 -2.10 7.30
CA SER A 60 -22.89 -3.51 7.74
C SER A 60 -24.05 -3.79 8.72
N HIS A 61 -24.41 -2.82 9.54
CA HIS A 61 -25.48 -2.97 10.53
C HIS A 61 -26.87 -2.85 9.89
N PHE A 62 -27.07 -1.85 9.02
CA PHE A 62 -28.38 -1.59 8.42
C PHE A 62 -28.55 -2.38 7.12
N ARG A 63 -29.23 -3.53 7.19
CA ARG A 63 -29.55 -4.36 5.99
C ARG A 63 -30.26 -3.59 4.87
N GLN A 64 -31.01 -2.53 5.20
CA GLN A 64 -31.66 -1.67 4.21
C GLN A 64 -30.65 -0.93 3.31
N LEU A 65 -29.41 -0.74 3.77
CA LEU A 65 -28.34 -0.11 3.01
C LEU A 65 -27.57 -1.11 2.13
N HIS A 66 -27.92 -2.39 2.06
CA HIS A 66 -27.24 -3.38 1.22
C HIS A 66 -27.59 -3.24 -0.27
N THR A 67 -27.30 -2.08 -0.86
CA THR A 67 -27.41 -1.81 -2.29
C THR A 67 -26.05 -2.01 -2.97
N PRO A 68 -26.01 -2.28 -4.29
CA PRO A 68 -24.75 -2.46 -5.01
C PRO A 68 -23.76 -1.31 -4.81
N SER A 69 -24.24 -0.07 -4.88
CA SER A 69 -23.43 1.13 -4.70
C SER A 69 -22.90 1.28 -3.26
N ASN A 70 -23.70 0.94 -2.25
CA ASN A 70 -23.25 0.99 -0.85
C ASN A 70 -22.22 -0.10 -0.52
N ILE A 71 -22.27 -1.25 -1.19
CA ILE A 71 -21.22 -2.29 -1.07
C ILE A 71 -19.90 -1.81 -1.69
N LEU A 72 -19.93 -1.02 -2.76
CA LEU A 72 -18.73 -0.37 -3.30
C LEU A 72 -18.16 0.65 -2.32
N LEU A 73 -19.01 1.46 -1.69
CA LEU A 73 -18.60 2.38 -0.63
C LEU A 73 -18.03 1.66 0.58
N LEU A 74 -18.57 0.50 0.95
CA LEU A 74 -18.04 -0.36 2.02
C LEU A 74 -16.63 -0.86 1.70
N SER A 75 -16.38 -1.31 0.46
CA SER A 75 -15.04 -1.73 0.00
C SER A 75 -14.04 -0.58 0.01
N LEU A 76 -14.48 0.63 -0.39
CA LEU A 76 -13.65 1.83 -0.32
C LEU A 76 -13.31 2.19 1.13
N ALA A 77 -14.31 2.22 2.01
CA ALA A 77 -14.12 2.50 3.43
C ALA A 77 -13.19 1.48 4.11
N LEU A 78 -13.27 0.19 3.74
CA LEU A 78 -12.33 -0.83 4.23
C LEU A 78 -10.88 -0.52 3.80
N SER A 79 -10.66 -0.10 2.55
CA SER A 79 -9.34 0.30 2.07
C SER A 79 -8.80 1.52 2.83
N ASP A 80 -9.62 2.57 3.00
CA ASP A 80 -9.21 3.80 3.66
C ASP A 80 -9.02 3.62 5.18
N PHE A 81 -9.80 2.72 5.80
CA PHE A 81 -9.57 2.30 7.17
C PHE A 81 -8.20 1.62 7.34
N LEU A 82 -7.83 0.71 6.45
CA LEU A 82 -6.51 0.06 6.46
C LEU A 82 -5.37 1.07 6.23
N VAL A 83 -5.57 2.09 5.40
CA VAL A 83 -4.61 3.21 5.23
C VAL A 83 -4.39 3.93 6.56
N GLY A 84 -5.48 4.36 7.21
CA GLY A 84 -5.43 5.08 8.47
C GLY A 84 -4.96 4.23 9.65
N LEU A 85 -5.13 2.91 9.61
CA LEU A 85 -4.73 2.02 10.70
C LEU A 85 -3.30 1.49 10.56
N LEU A 86 -2.86 1.17 9.33
CA LEU A 86 -1.60 0.45 9.10
C LEU A 86 -0.57 1.31 8.37
N LEU A 87 -0.97 1.95 7.26
CA LEU A 87 -0.03 2.63 6.37
C LEU A 87 0.56 3.90 7.02
N MET A 88 -0.31 4.72 7.60
CA MET A 88 0.08 5.97 8.25
C MET A 88 0.98 5.76 9.49
N PRO A 89 0.71 4.79 10.40
CA PRO A 89 1.64 4.49 11.49
C PRO A 89 2.99 3.94 11.01
N LEU A 90 3.00 3.09 9.97
CA LEU A 90 4.24 2.59 9.37
C LEU A 90 5.10 3.74 8.81
N GLU A 91 4.47 4.73 8.16
CA GLU A 91 5.12 5.95 7.68
C GLU A 91 5.74 6.78 8.81
N ILE A 92 5.03 6.95 9.92
CA ILE A 92 5.51 7.68 11.10
C ILE A 92 6.73 6.97 11.72
N ILE A 93 6.65 5.65 11.90
CA ILE A 93 7.75 4.83 12.43
C ILE A 93 8.97 4.94 11.51
N ARG A 94 8.75 4.88 10.18
CA ARG A 94 9.80 5.02 9.17
C ARG A 94 10.52 6.37 9.26
N ASN A 95 9.81 7.44 9.58
CA ASN A 95 10.37 8.80 9.65
C ASN A 95 11.03 9.11 11.01
N THR A 96 10.79 8.32 12.06
CA THR A 96 11.25 8.59 13.43
C THR A 96 12.32 7.62 13.94
N THR A 97 12.34 6.40 13.43
CA THR A 97 13.26 5.34 13.87
C THR A 97 14.32 5.05 12.80
N CYS A 98 15.52 4.74 13.26
CA CYS A 98 16.54 4.12 12.42
C CYS A 98 16.01 2.79 11.91
N TRP A 99 16.33 2.44 10.66
CA TRP A 99 15.78 1.28 9.94
C TRP A 99 16.33 -0.05 10.47
N VAL A 100 16.06 -0.36 11.74
CA VAL A 100 16.54 -1.56 12.44
C VAL A 100 15.77 -2.81 11.99
N LEU A 101 14.54 -2.64 11.47
CA LEU A 101 13.69 -3.74 11.00
C LEU A 101 13.94 -4.17 9.54
N GLY A 102 14.94 -3.57 8.88
CA GLY A 102 15.50 -4.05 7.60
C GLY A 102 14.52 -4.17 6.43
N ASP A 103 14.82 -5.06 5.50
CA ASP A 103 14.09 -5.25 4.24
C ASP A 103 12.64 -5.73 4.46
N LEU A 104 12.35 -6.36 5.61
CA LEU A 104 11.01 -6.85 5.96
C LEU A 104 9.98 -5.72 6.04
N MET A 105 10.30 -4.61 6.73
CA MET A 105 9.36 -3.49 6.82
C MET A 105 9.22 -2.73 5.50
N CYS A 106 10.28 -2.67 4.69
CA CYS A 106 10.18 -2.13 3.33
C CYS A 106 9.22 -2.98 2.49
N SER A 107 9.40 -4.30 2.52
CA SER A 107 8.56 -5.26 1.81
C SER A 107 7.10 -5.15 2.25
N VAL A 108 6.83 -5.10 3.56
CA VAL A 108 5.47 -4.93 4.10
C VAL A 108 4.86 -3.60 3.67
N HIS A 109 5.64 -2.51 3.70
CA HIS A 109 5.17 -1.20 3.30
C HIS A 109 4.86 -1.12 1.80
N ILE A 110 5.72 -1.66 0.94
CA ILE A 110 5.48 -1.77 -0.51
C ILE A 110 4.25 -2.64 -0.77
N TYR A 111 4.14 -3.78 -0.09
CA TYR A 111 3.00 -4.69 -0.20
C TYR A 111 1.69 -3.99 0.16
N LEU A 112 1.62 -3.31 1.30
CA LEU A 112 0.42 -2.61 1.75
C LEU A 112 0.05 -1.46 0.82
N THR A 113 1.02 -0.61 0.47
CA THR A 113 0.79 0.55 -0.41
C THR A 113 0.33 0.12 -1.80
N GLY A 114 0.94 -0.92 -2.36
CA GLY A 114 0.52 -1.52 -3.62
C GLY A 114 -0.90 -2.04 -3.54
N ASN A 115 -1.21 -2.85 -2.52
CA ASN A 115 -2.54 -3.45 -2.36
C ASN A 115 -3.65 -2.39 -2.30
N ILE A 116 -3.43 -1.35 -1.51
CA ILE A 116 -4.36 -0.22 -1.33
C ILE A 116 -4.54 0.56 -2.64
N THR A 117 -3.45 0.82 -3.37
CA THR A 117 -3.51 1.56 -4.64
C THR A 117 -4.36 0.82 -5.67
N TYR A 118 -4.11 -0.48 -5.84
CA TYR A 118 -4.90 -1.31 -6.76
C TYR A 118 -6.35 -1.48 -6.31
N ALA A 119 -6.61 -1.63 -5.01
CA ALA A 119 -7.96 -1.69 -4.46
C ALA A 119 -8.73 -0.39 -4.72
N SER A 120 -8.09 0.77 -4.52
CA SER A 120 -8.68 2.08 -4.78
C SER A 120 -9.02 2.28 -6.26
N ILE A 121 -8.10 1.93 -7.17
CA ILE A 121 -8.35 1.96 -8.62
C ILE A 121 -9.54 1.06 -8.98
N GLY A 122 -9.56 -0.18 -8.46
CA GLY A 122 -10.66 -1.12 -8.69
C GLY A 122 -12.00 -0.57 -8.20
N ASN A 123 -12.04 0.02 -7.01
CA ASN A 123 -13.24 0.64 -6.45
C ASN A 123 -13.73 1.83 -7.31
N ILE A 124 -12.84 2.74 -7.74
CA ILE A 124 -13.20 3.90 -8.59
C ILE A 124 -13.79 3.44 -9.93
N VAL A 125 -13.20 2.40 -10.53
CA VAL A 125 -13.66 1.83 -11.80
C VAL A 125 -15.04 1.20 -11.64
N LEU A 126 -15.24 0.40 -10.60
CA LEU A 126 -16.54 -0.22 -10.32
C LEU A 126 -17.61 0.83 -10.00
N ILE A 127 -17.29 1.89 -9.25
CA ILE A 127 -18.19 3.01 -8.99
C ILE A 127 -18.56 3.71 -10.31
N SER A 128 -17.59 3.93 -11.19
CA SER A 128 -17.81 4.56 -12.49
C SER A 128 -18.72 3.71 -13.38
N VAL A 129 -18.54 2.39 -13.41
CA VAL A 129 -19.41 1.45 -14.13
C VAL A 129 -20.82 1.43 -13.54
N ASP A 130 -20.95 1.36 -12.21
CA ASP A 130 -22.23 1.40 -11.51
C ASP A 130 -23.02 2.67 -11.88
N ARG A 131 -22.38 3.84 -11.84
CA ARG A 131 -23.00 5.12 -12.24
C ARG A 131 -23.32 5.17 -13.72
N TYR A 132 -22.44 4.66 -14.58
CA TYR A 132 -22.66 4.61 -16.03
C TYR A 132 -23.91 3.79 -16.39
N VAL A 133 -24.04 2.57 -15.84
CA VAL A 133 -25.20 1.70 -16.12
C VAL A 133 -26.49 2.30 -15.54
N ALA A 134 -26.43 2.94 -14.37
CA ALA A 134 -27.59 3.60 -13.77
C ALA A 134 -28.13 4.75 -14.64
N ILE A 135 -27.25 5.50 -15.31
CA ILE A 135 -27.61 6.66 -16.14
C ILE A 135 -28.02 6.22 -17.55
N CYS A 136 -27.25 5.33 -18.19
CA CYS A 136 -27.45 4.97 -19.59
C CYS A 136 -28.51 3.88 -19.80
N ASP A 137 -28.62 2.92 -18.88
CA ASP A 137 -29.52 1.76 -18.98
C ASP A 137 -30.43 1.62 -17.74
N PRO A 138 -31.22 2.65 -17.35
CA PRO A 138 -31.96 2.65 -16.07
C PRO A 138 -32.95 1.48 -15.94
N LEU A 139 -33.58 1.04 -17.04
CA LEU A 139 -34.52 -0.09 -17.05
C LEU A 139 -33.83 -1.45 -16.84
N TYR A 140 -32.57 -1.58 -17.25
CA TYR A 140 -31.79 -2.82 -17.11
C TYR A 140 -30.82 -2.78 -15.93
N TYR A 141 -30.71 -1.64 -15.22
CA TYR A 141 -29.86 -1.51 -14.03
C TYR A 141 -30.11 -2.59 -12.96
N PRO A 142 -31.36 -2.87 -12.51
CA PRO A 142 -31.59 -3.84 -11.43
C PRO A 142 -31.27 -5.29 -11.85
N THR A 143 -31.28 -5.59 -13.15
CA THR A 143 -30.92 -6.93 -13.67
C THR A 143 -29.43 -7.06 -13.95
N LYS A 144 -28.75 -6.00 -14.41
CA LYS A 144 -27.31 -5.99 -14.71
C LYS A 144 -26.43 -5.84 -13.47
N ILE A 145 -26.81 -4.96 -12.54
CA ILE A 145 -26.03 -4.59 -11.36
C ILE A 145 -26.69 -5.17 -10.11
N THR A 146 -26.22 -6.34 -9.68
CA THR A 146 -26.71 -7.01 -8.48
C THR A 146 -25.67 -7.00 -7.37
N VAL A 147 -26.13 -7.04 -6.12
CA VAL A 147 -25.26 -7.09 -4.93
C VAL A 147 -24.27 -8.25 -5.00
N GLY A 148 -24.73 -9.42 -5.46
CA GLY A 148 -23.88 -10.61 -5.62
C GLY A 148 -22.77 -10.42 -6.65
N ARG A 149 -23.10 -9.88 -7.84
CA ARG A 149 -22.12 -9.58 -8.90
C ARG A 149 -21.10 -8.54 -8.42
N VAL A 150 -21.53 -7.49 -7.73
CA VAL A 150 -20.63 -6.47 -7.18
C VAL A 150 -19.69 -7.04 -6.11
N LYS A 151 -20.21 -7.82 -5.16
CA LYS A 151 -19.38 -8.50 -4.15
C LYS A 151 -18.33 -9.41 -4.80
N LEU A 152 -18.73 -10.20 -5.79
CA LEU A 152 -17.81 -11.07 -6.52
C LEU A 152 -16.72 -10.26 -7.24
N SER A 153 -17.09 -9.19 -7.95
CA SER A 153 -16.12 -8.31 -8.62
C SER A 153 -15.12 -7.69 -7.63
N ILE A 154 -15.59 -7.20 -6.49
CA ILE A 154 -14.73 -6.68 -5.42
C ILE A 154 -13.76 -7.77 -4.96
N CYS A 155 -14.26 -8.96 -4.59
CA CYS A 155 -13.43 -10.07 -4.14
C CYS A 155 -12.36 -10.46 -5.17
N LEU A 156 -12.71 -10.50 -6.46
CA LEU A 156 -11.76 -10.79 -7.54
C LEU A 156 -10.67 -9.73 -7.64
N TYR A 157 -11.02 -8.44 -7.53
CA TYR A 157 -10.05 -7.35 -7.53
C TYR A 157 -9.12 -7.38 -6.32
N TRP A 158 -9.65 -7.63 -5.13
CA TRP A 158 -8.86 -7.80 -3.91
C TRP A 158 -7.89 -8.98 -4.04
N PHE A 159 -8.38 -10.12 -4.53
CA PHE A 159 -7.54 -11.30 -4.75
C PHE A 159 -6.43 -11.04 -5.78
N TYR A 160 -6.77 -10.43 -6.91
CA TYR A 160 -5.80 -10.03 -7.94
C TYR A 160 -4.72 -9.11 -7.37
N SER A 161 -5.13 -8.08 -6.62
CA SER A 161 -4.23 -7.14 -5.95
C SER A 161 -3.27 -7.84 -4.99
N ILE A 162 -3.81 -8.69 -4.11
CA ILE A 162 -3.04 -9.48 -3.14
C ILE A 162 -2.03 -10.38 -3.84
N CYS A 163 -2.46 -11.12 -4.87
CA CYS A 163 -1.58 -12.01 -5.62
C CYS A 163 -0.45 -11.24 -6.32
N TYR A 164 -0.78 -10.15 -7.02
CA TYR A 164 0.19 -9.32 -7.72
C TYR A 164 1.23 -8.72 -6.76
N CYS A 165 0.76 -8.10 -5.67
CA CYS A 165 1.64 -7.54 -4.65
C CYS A 165 2.46 -8.61 -3.91
N SER A 166 1.91 -9.81 -3.70
CA SER A 166 2.64 -10.93 -3.08
C SER A 166 3.79 -11.43 -3.95
N ILE A 167 3.60 -11.50 -5.27
CA ILE A 167 4.65 -11.90 -6.22
C ILE A 167 5.77 -10.86 -6.18
N TYR A 168 5.42 -9.58 -6.34
CA TYR A 168 6.38 -8.48 -6.33
C TYR A 168 7.14 -8.35 -4.99
N ALA A 169 6.44 -8.56 -3.86
CA ALA A 169 7.06 -8.55 -2.55
C ALA A 169 8.01 -9.74 -2.34
N LYS A 170 7.68 -10.93 -2.87
CA LYS A 170 8.60 -12.08 -2.83
C LYS A 170 9.85 -11.84 -3.65
N ASP A 171 9.72 -11.24 -4.84
CA ASP A 171 10.87 -10.89 -5.68
C ASP A 171 11.83 -9.94 -4.93
N PHE A 172 11.30 -9.05 -4.09
CA PHE A 172 12.10 -8.18 -3.22
C PHE A 172 12.79 -8.94 -2.05
N LEU A 173 12.16 -10.00 -1.53
CA LEU A 173 12.71 -10.81 -0.43
C LEU A 173 13.72 -11.88 -0.89
N ILE A 174 13.75 -12.24 -2.18
CA ILE A 174 14.63 -13.27 -2.77
C ILE A 174 16.04 -12.73 -3.07
N GLU A 175 16.26 -11.41 -3.06
CA GLU A 175 17.59 -10.78 -3.03
C GLU A 175 17.96 -10.22 -1.64
N PRO A 176 18.04 -11.03 -0.56
CA PRO A 176 18.51 -10.53 0.72
C PRO A 176 20.02 -10.28 0.60
N GLY A 177 20.43 -9.01 0.56
CA GLY A 177 21.86 -8.64 0.66
C GLY A 177 22.36 -7.50 -0.21
N ARG A 178 21.59 -6.98 -1.18
CA ARG A 178 22.05 -5.83 -1.99
C ARG A 178 22.02 -4.47 -1.27
N TYR A 179 21.47 -4.46 -0.04
CA TYR A 179 21.34 -3.27 0.81
C TYR A 179 22.06 -3.43 2.16
N ASN A 180 23.15 -4.19 2.23
CA ASN A 180 24.00 -4.28 3.44
C ASN A 180 24.84 -3.01 3.69
N SER A 181 24.33 -1.83 3.33
CA SER A 181 24.98 -0.56 3.63
C SER A 181 24.53 -0.06 5.00
N CYS A 182 25.51 0.35 5.80
CA CYS A 182 25.36 0.91 7.13
C CYS A 182 24.56 2.22 7.23
N ASP A 183 24.02 2.70 6.12
CA ASP A 183 23.36 4.00 6.01
C ASP A 183 21.85 3.84 5.85
N GLY A 184 21.10 4.14 6.91
CA GLY A 184 19.63 4.04 6.92
C GLY A 184 18.96 4.95 5.88
N GLU A 185 19.63 6.03 5.47
CA GLU A 185 19.13 6.93 4.42
C GLU A 185 19.11 6.26 3.04
N LEU A 186 20.13 5.46 2.70
CA LEU A 186 20.20 4.73 1.42
C LEU A 186 19.12 3.64 1.33
N LYS A 187 18.86 2.92 2.43
CA LYS A 187 17.76 1.94 2.52
C LYS A 187 16.39 2.59 2.33
N THR A 188 16.17 3.74 2.97
CA THR A 188 14.93 4.51 2.84
C THR A 188 14.73 5.01 1.42
N ALA A 189 15.78 5.57 0.80
CA ALA A 189 15.74 6.08 -0.56
C ALA A 189 15.49 4.97 -1.60
N SER A 190 16.12 3.81 -1.41
CA SER A 190 15.84 2.61 -2.20
C SER A 190 14.40 2.14 -2.08
N CYS A 191 13.92 1.96 -0.85
CA CYS A 191 12.56 1.50 -0.59
C CYS A 191 11.55 2.44 -1.26
N LYS A 192 11.77 3.75 -1.14
CA LYS A 192 10.95 4.79 -1.76
C LYS A 192 11.04 4.78 -3.29
N ARG A 193 12.21 4.47 -3.86
CA ARG A 193 12.40 4.30 -5.31
C ARG A 193 11.64 3.08 -5.84
N HIS A 194 11.77 1.93 -5.17
CA HIS A 194 11.04 0.71 -5.53
C HIS A 194 9.53 0.87 -5.37
N LEU A 195 9.09 1.61 -4.35
CA LEU A 195 7.69 1.99 -4.15
C LEU A 195 7.17 2.85 -5.31
N ASN A 196 7.92 3.89 -5.70
CA ASN A 196 7.54 4.76 -6.83
C ASN A 196 7.52 4.00 -8.16
N LEU A 197 8.44 3.04 -8.35
CA LEU A 197 8.47 2.19 -9.53
C LEU A 197 7.29 1.22 -9.57
N SER A 198 6.98 0.58 -8.43
CA SER A 198 5.85 -0.35 -8.29
C SER A 198 4.50 0.35 -8.50
N THR A 199 4.30 1.51 -7.86
CA THR A 199 3.09 2.32 -8.02
C THR A 199 3.00 2.95 -9.41
N GLY A 200 4.12 3.39 -10.00
CA GLY A 200 4.19 3.92 -11.36
C GLY A 200 3.83 2.89 -12.44
N LEU A 201 4.31 1.64 -12.31
CA LEU A 201 3.94 0.54 -13.20
C LEU A 201 2.48 0.11 -12.98
N GLY A 202 1.98 0.17 -11.74
CA GLY A 202 0.58 -0.10 -11.42
C GLY A 202 -0.42 0.86 -12.05
N ASN A 203 -0.01 2.12 -12.26
CA ASN A 203 -0.79 3.15 -12.96
C ASN A 203 -0.92 2.90 -14.48
N LEU A 204 -0.25 1.87 -15.04
CA LEU A 204 -0.50 1.41 -16.41
C LEU A 204 -1.71 0.47 -16.51
N ILE A 205 -2.17 -0.12 -15.40
CA ILE A 205 -3.34 -1.03 -15.40
C ILE A 205 -4.65 -0.30 -15.79
N PRO A 206 -4.92 0.94 -15.33
CA PRO A 206 -6.03 1.75 -15.83
C PRO A 206 -6.05 1.94 -17.35
N GLN A 207 -4.91 1.86 -18.05
CA GLN A 207 -4.84 2.00 -19.52
C GLN A 207 -5.50 0.81 -20.24
N PHE A 208 -5.64 -0.34 -19.58
CA PHE A 208 -6.31 -1.52 -20.12
C PHE A 208 -7.82 -1.53 -19.85
N ILE A 209 -8.30 -0.71 -18.91
CA ILE A 209 -9.70 -0.63 -18.50
C ILE A 209 -10.64 -0.09 -19.60
N PRO A 210 -10.23 0.89 -20.45
CA PRO A 210 -10.98 1.26 -21.65
C PRO A 210 -11.08 0.14 -22.70
N ARG A 211 -10.22 -0.89 -22.66
CA ARG A 211 -10.26 -2.05 -23.58
C ARG A 211 -11.18 -3.16 -23.10
N ILE A 212 -11.59 -3.16 -21.82
CA ILE A 212 -12.62 -4.06 -21.33
C ILE A 212 -13.93 -3.58 -21.95
N ASN A 213 -14.48 -4.38 -22.86
CA ASN A 213 -15.76 -4.09 -23.48
C ASN A 213 -16.87 -4.37 -22.46
N TRP A 214 -17.10 -3.41 -21.55
CA TRP A 214 -18.12 -3.47 -20.50
C TRP A 214 -19.51 -3.79 -21.06
N ARG A 215 -19.76 -3.43 -22.32
CA ARG A 215 -20.95 -3.78 -23.08
C ARG A 215 -21.15 -5.29 -23.22
N LYS A 216 -20.07 -6.10 -23.34
CA LYS A 216 -20.13 -7.57 -23.37
C LYS A 216 -20.19 -8.19 -21.97
N THR A 217 -19.45 -7.66 -21.00
CA THR A 217 -19.41 -8.18 -19.62
C THR A 217 -20.77 -8.08 -18.92
N PHE A 218 -21.58 -7.08 -19.27
CA PHE A 218 -22.90 -6.84 -18.67
C PHE A 218 -24.09 -7.09 -19.64
N SER A 219 -23.86 -7.68 -20.81
CA SER A 219 -24.94 -8.12 -21.73
C SER A 219 -25.29 -9.62 -21.60
N ALA A 220 -24.70 -10.33 -20.63
CA ALA A 220 -25.03 -11.72 -20.29
C ALA A 220 -25.66 -11.82 -18.89
#